data_AF-A0A317EJ83-F1
#
_entry.id   AF-A0A317EJ83-F1
#
_cell.length_a   1.000
_cell.length_b   1.000
_cell.length_c   1.000
_cell.angle_alpha   90.00
_cell.angle_beta   90.00
_cell.angle_gamma   90.00
#
_symmetry.space_group_name_H-M   'P 1'
#
loop_
_entity.id
_entity.type
_entity.pdbx_description
1 polymer ?
#
loop_
_entity_poly.entity_id
_entity_poly.type
_entity_poly.pdbx_seq_one_letter_code
_entity_poly.pdbx_strand_id
1 'polypeptide(L)'
;MYIIGFIKTEEPRALINPVPCRTEKELYKWLINFFSEENFALDKMITEENVRQSLKSNKPIIIPITGFKVALLFGEDGIIQNSTDRFIHTDLFNYSDYMAN
;
A
#
# COMPACT_ATOMS: atom_id res chain seq x y z
N MET A 1 -13.30 6.91 -4.78
CA MET A 1 -12.77 5.53 -4.71
C MET A 1 -11.31 5.62 -4.39
N TYR A 2 -10.79 4.74 -3.54
CA TYR A 2 -9.40 4.74 -3.11
C TYR A 2 -8.68 3.50 -3.64
N ILE A 3 -7.37 3.60 -3.78
CA ILE A 3 -6.49 2.48 -4.10
C ILE A 3 -5.38 2.43 -3.06
N ILE A 4 -5.00 1.22 -2.66
CA ILE A 4 -3.77 0.92 -1.95
C ILE A 4 -3.00 -0.16 -2.69
N GLY A 5 -1.68 -0.06 -2.72
CA GLY A 5 -0.82 -1.10 -3.27
C GLY A 5 0.63 -0.87 -2.85
N PHE A 6 1.54 -1.68 -3.37
CA PHE A 6 2.96 -1.57 -3.09
C PHE A 6 3.68 -0.82 -4.20
N ILE A 7 4.75 -0.13 -3.86
CA ILE A 7 5.70 0.44 -4.81
C ILE A 7 7.11 0.02 -4.42
N LYS A 8 8.02 -0.07 -5.39
CA LYS A 8 9.45 -0.14 -5.08
C LYS A 8 9.91 1.24 -4.66
N THR A 9 10.69 1.35 -3.58
CA THR A 9 11.19 2.65 -3.10
C THR A 9 12.16 3.29 -4.09
N GLU A 10 12.92 2.49 -4.82
CA GLU A 10 13.88 2.93 -5.84
C GLU A 10 13.21 3.24 -7.19
N GLU A 11 12.02 2.70 -7.45
CA GLU A 11 11.28 2.87 -8.70
C GLU A 11 9.76 2.99 -8.43
N PRO A 12 9.29 4.15 -7.95
CA PRO A 12 7.91 4.32 -7.48
C PRO A 12 6.87 4.47 -8.59
N ARG A 13 7.24 4.17 -9.85
CA ARG A 13 6.40 4.38 -11.04
C ARG A 13 5.39 3.26 -11.27
N ALA A 14 5.56 2.13 -10.61
CA ALA A 14 4.70 0.97 -10.77
C ALA A 14 3.97 0.65 -9.47
N LEU A 15 2.63 0.65 -9.52
CA LEU A 15 1.81 0.18 -8.41
C LEU A 15 1.62 -1.34 -8.51
N ILE A 16 2.13 -2.03 -7.52
CA ILE A 16 2.15 -3.48 -7.40
C ILE A 16 0.96 -3.93 -6.54
N ASN A 17 0.21 -4.92 -7.01
CA ASN A 17 -0.96 -5.49 -6.32
C ASN A 17 -1.96 -4.43 -5.82
N PRO A 18 -2.52 -3.62 -6.73
CA PRO A 18 -3.52 -2.63 -6.35
C PRO A 18 -4.77 -3.31 -5.79
N VAL A 19 -5.21 -2.83 -4.64
CA VAL A 19 -6.44 -3.22 -3.96
C VAL A 19 -7.37 -2.00 -3.94
N PRO A 20 -8.54 -2.08 -4.60
CA PRO A 20 -9.51 -1.00 -4.56
C PRO A 20 -10.25 -0.98 -3.22
N CYS A 21 -10.41 0.21 -2.65
CA CYS A 21 -11.20 0.46 -1.45
C CYS A 21 -12.31 1.46 -1.77
N ARG A 22 -13.57 1.09 -1.49
CA ARG A 22 -14.74 1.93 -1.79
C ARG A 22 -14.87 3.10 -0.83
N THR A 23 -14.38 2.94 0.40
CA THR A 23 -14.47 3.92 1.48
C THR A 23 -13.13 4.09 2.20
N GLU A 24 -12.95 5.22 2.88
CA GLU A 24 -11.79 5.44 3.77
C GLU A 24 -11.70 4.38 4.86
N LYS A 25 -12.86 3.89 5.32
CA LYS A 25 -12.95 2.84 6.34
C LYS A 25 -12.43 1.50 5.84
N GLU A 26 -12.70 1.14 4.58
CA GLU A 26 -12.13 -0.07 3.98
C GLU A 26 -10.61 0.04 3.83
N LEU A 27 -10.12 1.18 3.40
CA LEU A 27 -8.69 1.47 3.30
C LEU A 27 -8.00 1.36 4.66
N TYR A 28 -8.58 1.98 5.69
CA TYR A 28 -8.07 1.90 7.06
C TYR A 28 -8.04 0.45 7.57
N LYS A 29 -9.11 -0.32 7.36
CA LYS A 29 -9.14 -1.74 7.75
C LYS A 29 -8.04 -2.54 7.07
N TRP A 30 -7.81 -2.32 5.78
CA TRP A 30 -6.75 -3.00 5.04
C TRP A 30 -5.37 -2.70 5.65
N LEU A 31 -5.08 -1.43 5.94
CA LEU A 31 -3.83 -1.01 6.57
C LEU A 31 -3.61 -1.71 7.93
N ILE A 32 -4.62 -1.68 8.80
CA ILE A 32 -4.50 -2.27 10.13
C ILE A 32 -4.30 -3.78 10.04
N ASN A 33 -5.04 -4.47 9.17
CA ASN A 33 -4.87 -5.91 8.98
C ASN A 33 -3.44 -6.24 8.55
N PHE A 34 -2.93 -5.56 7.50
CA PHE A 34 -1.57 -5.76 6.98
C PHE A 34 -0.50 -5.58 8.06
N PHE A 35 -0.54 -4.45 8.80
CA PHE A 35 0.46 -4.18 9.83
C PHE A 35 0.29 -5.04 11.09
N SER A 36 -0.92 -5.57 11.35
CA SER A 36 -1.17 -6.48 12.48
C SER A 36 -0.71 -7.92 12.22
N GLU A 37 -0.82 -8.41 11.00
CA GLU A 37 -0.45 -9.79 10.64
C GLU A 37 1.07 -9.96 10.57
N GLU A 38 1.77 -8.95 10.07
CA GLU A 38 3.20 -9.05 9.75
C GLU A 38 4.13 -8.60 10.88
N ASN A 39 3.60 -8.20 12.05
CA ASN A 39 4.39 -7.69 13.18
C ASN A 39 5.39 -6.56 12.81
N PHE A 40 5.07 -5.75 11.81
CA PHE A 40 5.90 -4.62 11.45
C PHE A 40 5.89 -3.59 12.59
N ALA A 41 7.07 -3.26 13.11
CA ALA A 41 7.23 -2.16 14.06
C ALA A 41 6.92 -0.83 13.33
N LEU A 42 5.72 -0.32 13.54
CA LEU A 42 5.34 1.02 13.12
C LEU A 42 5.88 2.03 14.12
N ASP A 43 6.72 2.97 13.67
CA ASP A 43 7.16 4.11 14.50
C ASP A 43 5.99 4.95 15.00
N LYS A 44 4.86 4.92 14.28
CA LYS A 44 3.63 5.64 14.63
C LYS A 44 2.41 4.77 14.36
N MET A 45 1.53 4.67 15.35
CA MET A 45 0.26 3.97 15.22
C MET A 45 -0.59 4.58 14.10
N ILE A 46 -1.06 3.73 13.19
CA ILE A 46 -2.04 4.11 12.17
C ILE A 46 -3.40 4.20 12.83
N THR A 47 -4.03 5.37 12.77
CA THR A 47 -5.39 5.60 13.26
C THR A 47 -6.29 6.01 12.09
N GLU A 48 -7.59 5.74 12.21
CA GLU A 48 -8.55 6.12 11.17
C GLU A 48 -8.52 7.63 10.89
N GLU A 49 -8.36 8.44 11.93
CA GLU A 49 -8.26 9.90 11.80
C GLU A 49 -6.99 10.32 11.05
N ASN A 50 -5.83 9.70 11.32
CA ASN A 50 -4.60 10.01 10.59
C ASN A 50 -4.72 9.66 9.10
N VAL A 51 -5.37 8.55 8.76
CA VAL A 51 -5.64 8.15 7.37
C VAL A 51 -6.52 9.20 6.69
N ARG A 52 -7.64 9.59 7.33
CA ARG A 52 -8.56 10.60 6.81
C ARG A 52 -7.89 11.95 6.59
N GLN A 53 -7.08 12.42 7.54
CA GLN A 53 -6.35 13.68 7.40
C GLN A 53 -5.31 13.62 6.28
N SER A 54 -4.63 12.48 6.12
CA SER A 54 -3.62 12.32 5.06
C SER A 54 -4.24 12.33 3.66
N LEU A 55 -5.45 11.76 3.51
CA LEU A 55 -6.20 11.77 2.24
C LEU A 55 -6.63 13.17 1.78
N LYS A 56 -6.84 14.12 2.71
CA LYS A 56 -7.18 15.51 2.36
C LYS A 56 -6.06 16.27 1.63
N SER A 57 -4.84 15.74 1.64
CA SER A 57 -3.67 16.41 1.05
C SER A 57 -3.65 16.44 -0.48
N ASN A 58 -4.60 15.76 -1.15
CA ASN A 58 -4.66 15.57 -2.61
C ASN A 58 -3.34 15.08 -3.22
N LYS A 59 -2.56 14.30 -2.44
CA LYS A 59 -1.30 13.70 -2.86
C LYS A 59 -1.32 12.21 -2.48
N PRO A 60 -0.57 11.37 -3.21
CA PRO A 60 -0.37 10.00 -2.78
C PRO A 60 0.32 9.96 -1.42
N ILE A 61 -0.14 9.06 -0.57
CA ILE A 61 0.45 8.81 0.73
C ILE A 61 1.36 7.59 0.60
N ILE A 62 2.58 7.71 1.12
CA ILE A 62 3.58 6.65 1.12
C ILE A 62 3.88 6.25 2.56
N ILE A 63 3.81 4.95 2.85
CA ILE A 63 4.27 4.37 4.11
C ILE A 63 5.43 3.42 3.80
N PRO A 64 6.69 3.81 4.12
CA PRO A 64 7.83 2.91 4.02
C PRO A 64 7.65 1.68 4.93
N ILE A 65 8.11 0.52 4.48
CA ILE A 65 8.16 -0.69 5.31
C ILE A 65 9.60 -0.90 5.77
N THR A 66 9.84 -0.75 7.06
CA THR A 66 11.20 -0.82 7.64
C THR A 66 11.88 -2.14 7.33
N GLY A 67 13.09 -2.08 6.77
CA GLY A 67 13.87 -3.26 6.39
C GLY A 67 13.60 -3.77 4.97
N PHE A 68 12.67 -3.17 4.22
CA PHE A 68 12.33 -3.59 2.86
C PHE A 68 12.54 -2.47 1.84
N LYS A 69 12.80 -2.87 0.58
CA LYS A 69 12.89 -1.96 -0.58
C LYS A 69 11.51 -1.66 -1.22
N VAL A 70 10.45 -1.84 -0.45
CA VAL A 70 9.07 -1.59 -0.86
C VAL A 70 8.39 -0.66 0.13
N ALA A 71 7.40 0.07 -0.36
CA ALA A 71 6.53 0.93 0.45
C ALA A 71 5.08 0.72 0.04
N LEU A 72 4.15 1.01 0.93
CA LEU A 72 2.75 1.15 0.57
C LEU A 72 2.51 2.52 -0.04
N LEU A 73 1.75 2.56 -1.13
CA LEU A 73 1.22 3.76 -1.74
C LEU A 73 -0.30 3.70 -1.70
N PHE A 74 -0.96 4.74 -1.20
CA PHE A 74 -2.42 4.83 -1.25
C PHE A 74 -2.93 6.25 -1.43
N GLY A 75 -4.17 6.37 -1.90
CA GLY A 75 -4.82 7.64 -2.17
C GLY A 75 -6.10 7.46 -2.97
N GLU A 76 -6.71 8.57 -3.38
CA GLU A 76 -7.82 8.52 -4.33
C GLU A 76 -7.35 7.95 -5.68
N ASP A 77 -8.20 7.17 -6.33
CA ASP A 77 -7.89 6.50 -7.60
C ASP A 77 -7.26 7.43 -8.65
N GLY A 78 -7.88 8.60 -8.90
CA GLY A 78 -7.34 9.58 -9.85
C GLY A 78 -5.99 10.17 -9.45
N ILE A 79 -5.73 10.33 -8.14
CA ILE A 79 -4.44 10.83 -7.64
C ILE A 79 -3.35 9.77 -7.84
N ILE A 80 -3.67 8.50 -7.59
CA ILE A 80 -2.75 7.38 -7.73
C ILE A 80 -2.43 7.14 -9.20
N GLN A 81 -3.44 7.11 -10.07
CA GLN A 81 -3.27 6.99 -11.53
C GLN A 81 -2.38 8.10 -12.11
N ASN A 82 -2.50 9.34 -11.61
CA ASN A 82 -1.64 10.45 -12.05
C ASN A 82 -0.20 10.37 -11.53
N SER A 83 0.06 9.52 -10.53
CA SER A 83 1.36 9.42 -9.86
C SER A 83 2.12 8.13 -10.19
N THR A 84 1.46 7.18 -10.85
CA THR A 84 2.03 5.88 -11.25
C THR A 84 1.83 5.66 -12.74
N ASP A 85 2.90 5.35 -13.45
CA ASP A 85 2.89 5.16 -14.90
C ASP A 85 2.29 3.80 -15.32
N ARG A 86 2.29 2.79 -14.42
CA ARG A 86 1.84 1.41 -14.70
C ARG A 86 1.28 0.71 -13.46
N PHE A 87 0.32 -0.19 -13.67
CA PHE A 87 -0.16 -1.15 -12.66
C PHE A 87 0.45 -2.53 -12.95
N ILE A 88 1.00 -3.18 -11.92
CA ILE A 88 1.56 -4.53 -11.99
C ILE A 88 0.80 -5.40 -11.00
N HIS A 89 0.08 -6.41 -11.48
CA HIS A 89 -0.37 -7.49 -10.61
C HIS A 89 0.74 -8.52 -10.55
N THR A 90 1.34 -8.69 -9.37
CA THR A 90 2.30 -9.76 -9.11
C THR A 90 1.58 -10.86 -8.36
N ASP A 91 1.45 -12.03 -8.98
CA ASP A 91 1.02 -13.24 -8.27
C ASP A 91 1.98 -13.46 -7.08
N LEU A 92 1.43 -13.47 -5.86
CA LEU A 92 2.20 -13.54 -4.61
C LEU A 92 2.88 -14.89 -4.38
N PHE A 93 2.63 -15.90 -5.22
CA PHE A 93 3.09 -17.26 -5.00
C PHE A 93 3.53 -17.90 -6.31
N ASN A 94 4.85 -18.05 -6.49
CA ASN A 94 5.35 -19.12 -7.33
C ASN A 94 5.42 -20.37 -6.45
N TYR A 95 4.53 -21.34 -6.68
CA TYR A 95 4.44 -22.59 -5.90
C TYR A 95 5.78 -23.35 -5.79
N SER A 96 6.71 -23.06 -6.71
CA SER A 96 8.09 -23.54 -6.71
C SER A 96 8.94 -23.05 -5.54
N ASP A 97 8.64 -21.89 -4.95
CA ASP A 97 9.42 -21.33 -3.84
C ASP A 97 9.14 -22.05 -2.51
N TYR A 98 8.04 -22.81 -2.43
CA TYR A 98 7.70 -23.67 -1.28
C TYR A 98 8.24 -25.10 -1.41
N MET A 99 8.91 -25.44 -2.52
CA MET A 99 9.46 -26.78 -2.76
C MET A 99 10.99 -26.84 -2.72
N ALA A 100 11.66 -25.78 -2.28
CA ALA A 100 13.11 -25.77 -2.09
C ALA A 100 13.48 -25.90 -0.60
N ASN A 101 13.76 -27.15 -0.21
CA ASN A 101 14.33 -27.69 1.04
C ASN A 101 13.42 -27.82 2.26
#